data_AF-A0A534AQC8-F1
#
_entry.id   AF-A0A534AQC8-F1
#
_cell.length_a   1.000
_cell.length_b   1.000
_cell.length_c   1.000
_cell.angle_alpha   90.00
_cell.angle_beta   90.00
_cell.angle_gamma   90.00
#
_symmetry.space_group_name_H-M   'P 1'
#
loop_
_entity.id
_entity.type
_entity.pdbx_description
1 polymer ?
#
loop_
_entity_poly.entity_id
_entity_poly.type
_entity_poly.pdbx_seq_one_letter_code
_entity_poly.pdbx_strand_id
1 'polypeptide(L)'
;MSAVSASPRPQLREVIASPKMLAILILAAASGFPNQITESVLQAWLKDAGASNTTIGIMSYVALPYLFKVLWAPFIDRYPLPLLGRRRGWMLAMQI
;
A
#
# COMPACT_ATOMS: atom_id res chain seq x y z
N MET A 1 -43.29 -2.04 -13.49
CA MET A 1 -42.00 -2.66 -13.82
C MET A 1 -41.19 -1.67 -14.65
N SER A 2 -40.43 -0.79 -14.01
CA SER A 2 -39.59 0.22 -14.67
C SER A 2 -38.28 -0.44 -15.12
N ALA A 3 -38.05 -0.45 -16.42
CA ALA A 3 -36.83 -0.98 -17.03
C ALA A 3 -35.61 -0.20 -16.53
N VAL A 4 -34.67 -0.90 -15.88
CA VAL A 4 -33.36 -0.35 -15.56
C VAL A 4 -32.62 -0.14 -16.88
N SER A 5 -32.61 1.10 -17.38
CA SER A 5 -31.84 1.49 -18.55
C SER A 5 -30.35 1.32 -18.25
N ALA A 6 -29.69 0.39 -18.95
CA ALA A 6 -28.25 0.20 -18.83
C ALA A 6 -27.53 1.50 -19.21
N SER A 7 -26.85 2.13 -18.24
CA SER A 7 -26.05 3.32 -18.50
C SER A 7 -24.93 2.98 -19.49
N PRO A 8 -24.65 3.84 -20.50
CA PRO A 8 -23.54 3.63 -21.42
C PRO A 8 -22.24 3.46 -20.63
N ARG A 9 -21.42 2.46 -20.98
CA ARG A 9 -20.10 2.29 -20.35
C ARG A 9 -19.27 3.54 -20.65
N PRO A 10 -18.67 4.18 -19.63
CA PRO A 10 -17.87 5.38 -19.84
C PRO A 10 -16.70 5.05 -20.76
N GLN A 11 -16.42 5.94 -21.71
CA GLN A 11 -15.32 5.73 -22.64
C GLN A 11 -14.01 6.00 -21.92
N LEU A 12 -12.95 5.23 -22.21
CA LEU A 12 -11.66 5.32 -21.50
C LEU A 12 -11.11 6.75 -21.47
N ARG A 13 -11.27 7.48 -22.59
CA ARG A 13 -10.88 8.89 -22.72
C ARG A 13 -11.59 9.83 -21.73
N GLU A 14 -12.86 9.58 -21.45
CA GLU A 14 -13.68 10.40 -20.52
C GLU A 14 -13.26 10.14 -19.07
N VAL A 15 -12.89 8.91 -18.75
CA VAL A 15 -12.36 8.55 -17.43
C VAL A 15 -11.00 9.20 -17.22
N ILE A 16 -10.09 9.13 -18.21
CA ILE A 16 -8.75 9.75 -18.16
C ILE A 16 -8.84 11.27 -18.06
N ALA A 17 -9.73 11.90 -18.81
CA ALA A 17 -9.94 13.34 -18.78
C ALA A 17 -10.68 13.84 -17.52
N SER A 18 -11.12 12.94 -16.63
CA SER A 18 -11.85 13.35 -15.44
C SER A 18 -10.93 14.01 -14.40
N PRO A 19 -11.40 15.06 -13.69
CA PRO A 19 -10.62 15.68 -12.60
C PRO A 19 -10.35 14.71 -11.45
N LYS A 20 -11.17 13.65 -11.31
CA LYS A 20 -10.93 12.56 -10.36
C LYS A 20 -9.67 11.76 -10.72
N MET A 21 -9.40 11.55 -12.00
CA MET A 21 -8.18 10.88 -12.46
C MET A 21 -6.93 11.68 -12.08
N LEU A 22 -6.98 13.01 -12.23
CA LEU A 22 -5.90 13.89 -11.80
C LEU A 22 -5.69 13.83 -10.27
N ALA A 23 -6.78 13.83 -9.49
CA ALA A 23 -6.68 13.68 -8.04
C ALA A 23 -6.07 12.32 -7.63
N ILE A 24 -6.45 11.23 -8.30
CA ILE A 24 -5.87 9.90 -8.06
C ILE A 24 -4.39 9.87 -8.45
N LEU A 25 -4.02 10.51 -9.56
CA LEU A 25 -2.63 10.61 -10.02
C LEU A 25 -1.77 11.36 -8.99
N ILE A 26 -2.22 12.51 -8.52
CA ILE A 26 -1.52 13.29 -7.50
C ILE A 26 -1.44 12.51 -6.20
N LEU A 27 -2.52 11.84 -5.79
CA LEU A 27 -2.52 11.01 -4.58
C LEU A 27 -1.54 9.83 -4.70
N ALA A 28 -1.49 9.17 -5.85
CA ALA A 28 -0.56 8.07 -6.12
C ALA A 28 0.89 8.58 -6.10
N ALA A 29 1.17 9.73 -6.74
CA ALA A 29 2.48 10.35 -6.69
C ALA A 29 2.86 10.72 -5.25
N ALA A 30 1.97 11.37 -4.51
CA ALA A 30 2.19 11.82 -3.15
C ALA A 30 2.33 10.67 -2.13
N SER A 31 1.75 9.50 -2.38
CA SER A 31 1.90 8.32 -1.49
C SER A 31 3.09 7.44 -1.88
N GLY A 32 3.42 7.32 -3.16
CA GLY A 32 4.54 6.50 -3.64
C GLY A 32 5.91 7.16 -3.41
N PHE A 33 6.02 8.47 -3.66
CA PHE A 33 7.29 9.18 -3.56
C PHE A 33 7.88 9.15 -2.15
N PRO A 34 7.15 9.50 -1.08
CA PRO A 34 7.69 9.51 0.26
C PRO A 34 8.19 8.15 0.69
N ASN A 35 7.48 7.07 0.36
CA ASN A 35 7.91 5.71 0.70
C ASN A 35 9.29 5.40 0.10
N GLN A 36 9.47 5.67 -1.20
CA GLN A 36 10.73 5.41 -1.89
C GLN A 36 11.88 6.33 -1.42
N ILE A 37 11.56 7.59 -1.12
CA ILE A 37 12.54 8.54 -0.58
C ILE A 37 12.98 8.11 0.81
N THR A 38 12.06 7.74 1.71
CA THR A 38 12.39 7.29 3.06
C THR A 38 13.32 6.07 3.03
N GLU A 39 13.05 5.09 2.17
CA GLU A 39 13.93 3.92 2.00
C GLU A 39 15.33 4.30 1.49
N SER A 40 15.42 5.17 0.48
CA SER A 40 16.72 5.56 -0.09
C SER A 40 17.54 6.46 0.84
N VAL A 41 16.89 7.39 1.55
CA VAL A 41 17.51 8.25 2.55
C VAL A 41 18.00 7.43 3.75
N LEU A 42 17.23 6.43 4.20
CA LEU A 42 17.67 5.53 5.27
C LEU A 42 18.95 4.77 4.87
N GLN A 43 19.03 4.26 3.64
CA GLN A 43 20.23 3.59 3.15
C GLN A 43 21.44 4.53 3.08
N ALA A 44 21.24 5.77 2.62
CA ALA A 44 22.29 6.78 2.58
C ALA A 44 22.77 7.13 3.99
N TRP A 45 21.85 7.35 4.92
CA TRP A 45 22.16 7.66 6.32
C TRP A 45 22.92 6.52 7.01
N LEU A 46 22.51 5.27 6.80
CA LEU A 46 23.22 4.11 7.33
C LEU A 46 24.65 4.01 6.79
N LYS A 47 24.84 4.33 5.51
CA LYS A 47 26.17 4.36 4.89
C LYS A 47 27.04 5.46 5.50
N ASP A 48 26.49 6.66 5.71
CA ASP A 48 27.18 7.78 6.34
C ASP A 48 27.51 7.51 7.82
N ALA A 49 26.65 6.75 8.51
CA ALA A 49 26.89 6.27 9.88
C ALA A 49 27.94 5.14 9.96
N GLY A 50 28.52 4.73 8.84
CA GLY A 50 29.55 3.69 8.78
C GLY A 50 29.02 2.25 8.85
N ALA A 51 27.72 2.02 8.62
CA ALA A 51 27.16 0.68 8.56
C ALA A 51 27.73 -0.09 7.35
N SER A 52 27.99 -1.39 7.55
CA SER A 52 28.47 -2.25 6.47
C SER A 52 27.38 -2.47 5.40
N ASN A 53 27.77 -2.72 4.15
CA ASN A 53 26.82 -3.07 3.09
C ASN A 53 25.98 -4.31 3.45
N THR A 54 26.50 -5.24 4.23
CA THR A 54 25.75 -6.40 4.74
C THR A 54 24.62 -5.96 5.66
N THR A 55 24.90 -5.02 6.58
CA THR A 55 23.89 -4.45 7.48
C THR A 55 22.80 -3.70 6.71
N ILE A 56 23.18 -2.90 5.71
CA ILE A 56 22.22 -2.21 4.83
C ILE A 56 21.38 -3.22 4.05
N GLY A 57 21.99 -4.28 3.53
CA GLY A 57 21.30 -5.36 2.82
C GLY A 57 20.29 -6.11 3.71
N ILE A 58 20.62 -6.34 4.98
CA ILE A 58 19.68 -6.95 5.95
C ILE A 58 18.46 -6.06 6.18
N MET A 59 18.60 -4.73 6.17
CA MET A 59 17.46 -3.82 6.32
C MET A 59 16.46 -3.93 5.16
N SER A 60 16.88 -4.36 3.98
CA SER A 60 15.96 -4.64 2.86
C SER A 60 14.97 -5.77 3.16
N TYR A 61 15.24 -6.63 4.16
CA TYR A 61 14.29 -7.67 4.57
C TYR A 61 13.02 -7.12 5.23
N VAL A 62 12.96 -5.83 5.57
CA VAL A 62 11.72 -5.16 5.98
C VAL A 62 10.63 -5.28 4.90
N ALA A 63 10.99 -5.49 3.63
CA ALA A 63 10.04 -5.71 2.55
C ALA A 63 9.46 -7.14 2.51
N LEU A 64 10.02 -8.13 3.22
CA LEU A 64 9.57 -9.53 3.19
C LEU A 64 8.08 -9.74 3.49
N PRO A 65 7.45 -9.05 4.47
CA PRO A 65 6.02 -9.19 4.71
C PRO A 65 5.18 -8.85 3.48
N TYR A 66 5.63 -7.93 2.63
CA TYR A 66 4.94 -7.60 1.37
C TYR A 66 5.05 -8.73 0.35
N LEU A 67 6.20 -9.40 0.25
CA LEU A 67 6.38 -10.57 -0.63
C LEU A 67 5.52 -11.75 -0.17
N PHE A 68 5.44 -11.99 1.14
CA PHE A 68 4.66 -13.09 1.70
C PHE A 68 3.18 -12.76 1.89
N LYS A 69 2.71 -11.61 1.40
CA LYS A 69 1.30 -11.18 1.52
C LYS A 69 0.30 -12.24 1.06
N VAL A 70 0.63 -12.99 0.01
CA VAL A 70 -0.23 -14.07 -0.50
C VAL A 70 -0.42 -15.20 0.54
N LEU A 71 0.59 -15.45 1.38
CA LEU A 71 0.55 -16.51 2.39
C LEU A 71 -0.25 -16.08 3.63
N TRP A 72 -0.05 -14.86 4.12
CA TRP A 72 -0.69 -14.40 5.36
C TRP A 72 -2.03 -13.68 5.16
N ALA A 73 -2.31 -13.10 3.98
CA ALA A 73 -3.58 -12.42 3.74
C ALA A 73 -4.81 -13.31 3.96
N PRO A 74 -4.86 -14.58 3.48
CA PRO A 74 -5.99 -15.47 3.72
C PRO A 74 -6.22 -15.75 5.21
N PHE A 75 -5.15 -15.77 6.01
CA PHE A 75 -5.24 -15.99 7.45
C PHE A 75 -5.89 -14.79 8.14
N ILE A 76 -5.42 -13.58 7.84
CA ILE A 76 -5.97 -12.33 8.39
C ILE A 76 -7.43 -12.12 7.95
N ASP A 77 -7.77 -12.46 6.71
CA ASP A 77 -9.13 -12.31 6.20
C ASP A 77 -10.11 -13.33 6.81
N ARG A 78 -9.64 -14.55 7.13
CA ARG A 78 -10.47 -15.63 7.68
C ARG A 78 -10.68 -15.54 9.19
N TYR A 79 -9.71 -15.02 9.93
CA TYR A 79 -9.74 -14.93 11.40
C TYR A 79 -9.90 -13.48 11.87
N PRO A 80 -11.14 -12.94 11.99
CA PRO A 80 -11.36 -11.59 12.51
C PRO A 80 -11.09 -11.52 14.01
N LEU A 81 -10.37 -10.49 14.48
CA LEU A 81 -10.22 -10.21 15.91
C LEU A 81 -11.57 -9.79 16.54
N PRO A 82 -11.84 -10.19 17.80
CA PRO A 82 -13.15 -10.04 18.43
C PRO A 82 -13.52 -8.59 18.79
N LEU A 83 -12.55 -7.68 18.98
CA LEU A 83 -12.80 -6.40 19.66
C LEU A 83 -13.21 -5.23 18.75
N LEU A 84 -12.79 -5.18 17.48
CA LEU A 84 -13.02 -4.00 16.61
C LEU A 84 -13.50 -4.35 15.18
N GLY A 85 -13.96 -5.58 14.97
CA GLY A 85 -14.37 -6.08 13.65
C GLY A 85 -13.19 -6.43 12.74
N ARG A 86 -13.51 -6.87 11.51
CA ARG A 86 -12.59 -7.64 10.65
C ARG A 86 -11.31 -6.92 10.24
N ARG A 87 -11.33 -5.60 10.03
CA ARG A 87 -10.15 -4.81 9.60
C ARG A 87 -9.49 -4.02 10.72
N ARG A 88 -10.27 -3.43 11.61
CA ARG A 88 -9.75 -2.52 12.65
C ARG A 88 -9.04 -3.26 13.79
N GLY A 89 -9.48 -4.49 14.11
CA GLY A 89 -8.79 -5.32 15.09
C GLY A 89 -7.38 -5.69 14.66
N TRP A 90 -7.20 -6.07 13.39
CA TRP A 90 -5.89 -6.38 12.83
C TRP A 90 -4.99 -5.14 12.69
N MET A 91 -5.54 -3.96 12.39
CA MET A 91 -4.74 -2.72 12.37
C MET A 91 -4.13 -2.40 13.73
N LEU A 92 -4.89 -2.58 14.82
CA LEU A 92 -4.37 -2.36 16.18
C LEU A 92 -3.35 -3.43 16.58
N ALA A 93 -3.60 -4.70 16.22
CA ALA A 93 -2.67 -5.78 16.51
C ALA A 93 -1.30 -5.58 15.83
N MET A 94 -1.26 -4.96 14.64
CA MET A 94 -0.02 -4.68 13.90
C MET A 94 0.71 -3.41 14.36
N GLN A 95 0.14 -2.64 15.28
CA GLN A 95 0.76 -1.45 15.85
C GLN A 95 1.56 -1.72 17.13
N ILE A 96 1.41 -2.91 17.73
CA ILE A 96 2.06 -3.36 18.97
C ILE A 96 3.22 -4.29 18.59
#